data_AF-A0AAV4F6H4-F1
#
_entry.id   AF-A0AAV4F6H4-F1
#
_cell.length_a   1.000
_cell.length_b   1.000
_cell.length_c   1.000
_cell.angle_alpha   90.00
_cell.angle_beta   90.00
_cell.angle_gamma   90.00
#
_symmetry.space_group_name_H-M   'P 1'
#
loop_
_entity.id
_entity.type
_entity.pdbx_description
1 polymer ?
#
loop_
_entity_poly.entity_id
_entity_poly.type
_entity_poly.pdbx_seq_one_letter_code
_entity_poly.pdbx_strand_id
1 'polypeptide(L)'
;MSKTGRGILLEVETRMDEERMMRVSELAGMKVKVTRDGYLSTSRGVVKDRDLKGCESEEFLEYVPSVINARRIEIRRGDRKIKTNTFVLTFNTPTPPQ
;
A
#
# COMPACT_ATOMS: atom_id res chain seq x y z
N MET A 1 0.54 6.08 11.04
CA MET A 1 -0.08 4.93 11.75
C MET A 1 -0.46 5.36 13.16
N SER A 2 -1.73 5.67 13.40
CA SER A 2 -2.25 5.72 14.77
C SER A 2 -3.15 4.51 14.96
N LYS A 3 -2.68 3.50 15.69
CA LYS A 3 -3.56 2.52 16.32
C LYS A 3 -4.30 3.25 17.44
N THR A 4 -5.31 4.05 17.08
CA THR A 4 -6.20 4.69 18.05
C THR A 4 -7.45 3.84 18.06
N GLY A 5 -7.60 2.98 19.05
CA GLY A 5 -8.69 1.99 19.17
C GLY A 5 -10.07 2.60 19.41
N ARG A 6 -10.53 3.52 18.57
CA ARG A 6 -11.85 4.19 18.63
C ARG A 6 -12.41 4.54 17.24
N GLY A 7 -12.23 3.66 16.26
CA GLY A 7 -12.80 3.81 14.91
C GLY A 7 -13.58 2.56 14.52
N ILE A 8 -14.57 2.72 13.65
CA ILE A 8 -15.31 1.61 13.03
C ILE A 8 -14.64 1.31 11.69
N LEU A 9 -14.32 0.04 11.46
CA LEU A 9 -13.87 -0.44 10.16
C LEU A 9 -15.08 -0.87 9.34
N LEU A 10 -15.10 -0.46 8.08
CA LEU A 10 -16.15 -0.79 7.12
C LEU A 10 -15.47 -1.31 5.86
N GLU A 11 -15.90 -2.48 5.41
CA GLU A 11 -15.56 -2.99 4.09
C GLU A 11 -16.64 -2.54 3.10
N VAL A 12 -16.20 -2.15 1.91
CA VAL A 12 -17.08 -1.72 0.81
C VAL A 12 -16.75 -2.53 -0.43
N GLU A 13 -17.77 -2.86 -1.21
CA GLU A 13 -17.63 -3.75 -2.35
C GLU A 13 -17.03 -3.03 -3.58
N THR A 14 -17.36 -1.75 -3.76
CA THR A 14 -16.92 -1.00 -4.94
C THR A 14 -16.13 0.26 -4.59
N ARG A 15 -15.25 0.67 -5.51
CA ARG A 15 -14.53 1.95 -5.41
C ARG A 15 -15.49 3.14 -5.33
N MET A 16 -16.64 3.06 -6.00
CA MET A 16 -17.66 4.12 -5.97
C MET A 16 -18.26 4.26 -4.57
N ASP A 17 -18.47 3.16 -3.85
CA ASP A 17 -18.96 3.19 -2.47
C ASP A 17 -17.89 3.75 -1.52
N GLU A 18 -16.62 3.39 -1.72
CA GLU A 18 -15.50 4.01 -1.00
C GLU A 18 -15.49 5.54 -1.18
N GLU A 19 -15.60 6.02 -2.42
CA GLU A 19 -15.60 7.45 -2.75
C GLU A 19 -16.82 8.18 -2.17
N ARG A 20 -17.98 7.52 -2.07
CA ARG A 20 -19.18 8.05 -1.39
C ARG A 20 -18.96 8.11 0.11
N MET A 21 -18.44 7.05 0.72
CA MET A 21 -18.15 6.98 2.15
C MET A 21 -17.16 8.04 2.59
N MET A 22 -16.13 8.33 1.79
CA MET A 22 -15.15 9.38 2.07
C MET A 22 -15.76 10.80 2.14
N ARG A 23 -16.97 11.02 1.61
CA ARG A 23 -17.70 12.30 1.68
C ARG A 23 -18.63 12.40 2.89
N VAL A 24 -18.87 11.30 3.59
CA VAL A 24 -19.75 11.26 4.77
C VAL A 24 -19.07 12.01 5.92
N SER A 25 -19.75 13.04 6.42
CA SER A 25 -19.31 13.85 7.57
C SER A 25 -20.24 13.70 8.78
N GLU A 26 -21.36 13.02 8.63
CA GLU A 26 -22.35 12.79 9.67
C GLU A 26 -22.99 11.41 9.51
N LEU A 27 -23.14 10.67 10.61
CA LEU A 27 -23.85 9.39 10.69
C LEU A 27 -24.71 9.38 11.95
N ALA A 28 -26.01 9.10 11.80
CA ALA A 28 -26.98 9.06 12.91
C ALA A 28 -26.96 10.33 13.81
N GLY A 29 -26.82 11.52 13.21
CA GLY A 29 -26.74 12.78 13.96
C GLY A 29 -25.37 13.09 14.57
N MET A 30 -24.38 12.19 14.42
CA MET A 30 -23.04 12.36 14.96
C MET A 30 -22.05 12.74 13.87
N LYS A 31 -21.23 13.77 14.12
CA LYS A 31 -20.14 14.13 13.21
C LYS A 31 -19.09 13.03 13.19
N VAL A 32 -18.71 12.60 11.99
CA VAL A 32 -17.71 11.56 11.76
C VAL A 32 -16.62 12.05 10.82
N LYS A 33 -15.46 11.40 10.89
CA LYS A 33 -14.39 11.55 9.91
C LYS A 33 -14.13 10.18 9.29
N VAL A 34 -14.41 10.05 8.00
CA VAL A 34 -14.09 8.84 7.25
C VAL A 34 -12.69 8.98 6.66
N THR A 35 -11.87 7.95 6.85
CA THR A 35 -10.53 7.85 6.27
C THR A 35 -10.30 6.43 5.77
N ARG A 36 -9.58 6.29 4.66
CA ARG A 36 -9.06 5.00 4.22
C ARG A 36 -8.16 4.40 5.30
N ASP A 37 -8.31 3.11 5.55
CA ASP A 37 -7.40 2.42 6.45
C ASP A 37 -6.06 2.18 5.73
N GLY A 38 -4.98 2.70 6.29
CA GLY A 38 -3.67 2.64 5.65
C GLY A 38 -3.04 1.24 5.60
N TYR A 39 -3.66 0.22 6.22
CA TYR A 39 -3.17 -1.15 6.23
C TYR A 39 -4.12 -2.09 5.47
N LEU A 40 -5.41 -2.09 5.81
CA LEU A 40 -6.43 -2.97 5.23
C LEU A 40 -6.79 -2.58 3.80
N SER A 41 -6.65 -1.31 3.42
CA SER A 41 -6.85 -0.88 2.02
C SER A 41 -5.61 -1.11 1.14
N THR A 42 -4.58 -1.79 1.65
CA THR A 42 -3.33 -2.03 0.94
C THR A 42 -2.92 -3.48 0.99
N SER A 43 -2.10 -3.90 0.03
CA SER A 43 -1.54 -5.24 -0.03
C SER A 43 -0.06 -5.16 -0.36
N ARG A 44 0.67 -6.24 -0.06
CA ARG A 44 2.11 -6.33 -0.35
C ARG A 44 2.41 -7.55 -1.18
N GLY A 45 3.26 -7.37 -2.18
CA GLY A 45 3.79 -8.43 -3.04
C GLY A 45 5.31 -8.41 -3.07
N VAL A 46 5.91 -9.58 -3.27
CA VAL A 46 7.36 -9.71 -3.50
C VAL A 46 7.58 -10.02 -4.97
N VAL A 47 8.36 -9.19 -5.65
CA VAL A 47 8.79 -9.43 -7.03
C VAL A 47 10.29 -9.65 -7.06
N LYS A 48 10.72 -10.66 -7.81
CA LYS A 48 12.13 -10.98 -8.02
C LYS A 48 12.33 -11.35 -9.48
N ASP A 49 13.13 -10.57 -10.17
CA ASP A 49 13.49 -10.84 -11.56
C ASP A 49 14.94 -10.41 -11.84
N ARG A 50 15.59 -11.02 -12.83
CA ARG A 50 16.93 -10.62 -13.26
C ARG A 50 16.93 -9.24 -13.91
N ASP A 51 15.85 -8.89 -14.60
CA ASP A 51 15.73 -7.66 -15.37
C ASP A 51 15.56 -6.43 -14.47
N LEU A 52 15.18 -6.63 -13.20
CA LEU A 52 15.13 -5.57 -12.18
C LEU A 52 16.50 -5.17 -11.62
N LYS A 53 17.58 -5.62 -12.26
CA LYS A 53 18.94 -5.21 -11.92
C LYS A 53 19.14 -3.75 -12.35
N GLY A 54 19.50 -2.90 -11.41
CA GLY A 54 19.76 -1.48 -11.68
C GLY A 54 18.54 -0.58 -11.68
N CYS A 55 17.32 -1.13 -11.57
CA CYS A 55 16.13 -0.30 -11.35
C CYS A 55 16.26 0.52 -10.05
N GLU A 56 15.47 1.56 -9.84
CA GLU A 56 15.36 2.21 -8.54
C GLU A 56 13.92 2.08 -8.03
N SER A 57 13.73 2.25 -6.72
CA SER A 57 12.42 2.02 -6.11
C SER A 57 11.37 3.00 -6.64
N GLU A 58 11.79 4.20 -7.00
CA GLU A 58 11.00 5.30 -7.54
C GLU A 58 10.38 4.94 -8.91
N GLU A 59 11.06 4.14 -9.74
CA GLU A 59 10.55 3.72 -11.05
C GLU A 59 9.26 2.88 -10.93
N PHE A 60 9.09 2.13 -9.84
CA PHE A 60 7.85 1.38 -9.61
C PHE A 60 6.68 2.31 -9.29
N LEU A 61 6.92 3.44 -8.62
CA LEU A 61 5.88 4.43 -8.33
C LEU A 61 5.49 5.19 -9.59
N GLU A 62 6.41 5.35 -10.54
CA GLU A 62 6.17 6.04 -11.81
C GLU A 62 5.48 5.15 -12.84
N TYR A 63 5.95 3.90 -13.01
CA TYR A 63 5.56 3.06 -14.15
C TYR A 63 4.62 1.91 -13.81
N VAL A 64 4.45 1.54 -12.53
CA VAL A 64 3.56 0.43 -12.14
C VAL A 64 2.31 0.98 -11.47
N PRO A 65 1.14 0.89 -12.14
CA PRO A 65 -0.12 1.34 -11.57
C PRO A 65 -0.39 0.71 -10.20
N SER A 66 -1.04 1.46 -9.33
CA SER A 66 -1.45 1.03 -7.98
C SER A 66 -0.31 0.83 -6.98
N VAL A 67 0.96 0.85 -7.37
CA VAL A 67 2.08 0.83 -6.43
C VAL A 67 2.22 2.17 -5.74
N ILE A 68 2.18 2.18 -4.41
CA ILE A 68 2.35 3.37 -3.57
C ILE A 68 3.63 3.36 -2.76
N ASN A 69 4.31 2.21 -2.70
CA ASN A 69 5.62 2.08 -2.07
C ASN A 69 6.37 0.91 -2.71
N ALA A 70 7.65 1.10 -2.97
CA ALA A 70 8.55 0.03 -3.36
C ALA A 70 9.78 0.05 -2.45
N ARG A 71 10.18 -1.13 -1.97
CA ARG A 71 11.36 -1.28 -1.13
C ARG A 71 12.24 -2.38 -1.69
N ARG A 72 13.45 -2.03 -2.10
CA ARG A 72 14.45 -3.02 -2.49
C ARG A 72 14.93 -3.83 -1.28
N ILE A 73 15.03 -5.15 -1.45
CA ILE A 73 15.67 -6.02 -0.46
C ILE A 73 17.18 -5.90 -0.62
N GLU A 74 17.86 -5.62 0.48
CA GLU A 74 19.32 -5.64 0.56
C GLU A 74 19.75 -6.85 1.38
N ILE A 75 20.82 -7.52 0.95
CA ILE A 75 21.47 -8.57 1.74
C ILE A 75 22.80 -8.03 2.28
N ARG A 76 23.14 -8.44 3.51
CA ARG A 76 24.44 -8.16 4.11
C ARG A 76 25.36 -9.36 3.90
N ARG A 77 26.56 -9.12 3.37
CA ARG A 77 27.64 -10.11 3.28
C ARG A 77 28.91 -9.50 3.89
N GLY A 78 29.23 -9.91 5.12
CA GLY A 78 30.27 -9.26 5.93
C GLY A 78 29.92 -7.79 6.19
N ASP A 79 30.81 -6.89 5.80
CA ASP A 79 30.63 -5.44 5.97
C ASP A 79 29.99 -4.75 4.77
N ARG A 80 29.59 -5.51 3.74
CA ARG A 80 28.98 -4.95 2.53
C ARG A 80 27.47 -5.18 2.52
N LYS A 81 26.73 -4.13 2.17
CA LYS A 81 25.32 -4.21 1.75
C LYS A 81 25.25 -4.38 0.25
N ILE A 82 24.48 -5.36 -0.22
CA ILE A 82 24.31 -5.68 -1.63
C ILE A 82 22.84 -5.51 -1.98
N LYS A 83 22.55 -4.58 -2.90
CA LYS A 83 21.25 -4.42 -3.54
C LYS A 83 20.90 -5.70 -4.30
N THR A 84 19.80 -6.36 -3.94
CA THR A 84 19.29 -7.53 -4.70
C THR A 84 18.28 -7.09 -5.74
N ASN A 85 18.02 -7.91 -6.75
CA ASN A 85 16.94 -7.67 -7.72
C ASN A 85 15.56 -8.10 -7.19
N THR A 86 15.34 -7.98 -5.88
CA THR A 86 14.09 -8.34 -5.22
C THR A 86 13.49 -7.11 -4.57
N PHE A 87 12.21 -6.87 -4.79
CA PHE A 87 11.47 -5.75 -4.24
C PHE A 87 10.23 -6.21 -3.50
N VAL A 88 9.91 -5.50 -2.43
CA VAL A 88 8.60 -5.55 -1.80
C VAL A 88 7.82 -4.36 -2.32
N LEU A 89 6.73 -4.61 -3.03
CA LEU A 89 5.81 -3.60 -3.52
C LEU A 89 4.61 -3.51 -2.57
N THR A 90 4.14 -2.30 -2.31
CA THR A 90 2.89 -2.02 -1.60
C THR A 90 1.90 -1.44 -2.60
N PHE A 91 0.77 -2.10 -2.75
CA PHE A 91 -0.31 -1.68 -3.63
C PHE A 91 -1.39 -0.95 -2.84
N ASN A 92 -2.06 0.03 -3.45
CA ASN A 92 -3.22 0.72 -2.89
C ASN A 92 -4.53 -0.08 -3.03
N THR A 93 -4.43 -1.39 -3.18
CA THR A 93 -5.53 -2.34 -3.26
C THR A 93 -5.41 -3.35 -2.12
N PRO A 94 -6.53 -3.79 -1.51
CA PRO A 94 -6.53 -4.74 -0.40
C PRO A 94 -6.04 -6.14 -0.83
N THR A 95 -6.20 -6.47 -2.11
CA THR A 95 -5.70 -7.70 -2.73
C THR A 95 -4.55 -7.37 -3.69
N PRO A 96 -3.46 -8.17 -3.69
CA PRO A 96 -2.42 -8.02 -4.69
C PRO A 96 -2.97 -8.24 -6.10
N PRO A 97 -2.47 -7.52 -7.12
CA PRO A 97 -2.75 -7.84 -8.52
C PRO A 97 -2.34 -9.29 -8.84
N GLN A 98 -3.09 -9.97 -9.72
CA GLN A 98 -2.72 -11.28 -10.27
C GLN A 98 -1.76 -11.15 -11.45
#